data_AF-A0A929HU90-F1
#
_entry.id   AF-A0A929HU90-F1
#
_cell.length_a   1.000
_cell.length_b   1.000
_cell.length_c   1.000
_cell.angle_alpha   90.00
_cell.angle_beta   90.00
_cell.angle_gamma   90.00
#
_symmetry.space_group_name_H-M   'P 1'
#
loop_
_entity.id
_entity.type
_entity.pdbx_description
1 polymer ?
#
loop_
_entity_poly.entity_id
_entity_poly.type
_entity_poly.pdbx_seq_one_letter_code
_entity_poly.pdbx_strand_id
1 'polypeptide(L)'
;SPSMVKEIFKIIELINKENNTSILLVEQNASVALSISDHAYVMENGRIVLDGPSAKLKENEDIKEFYLGLSQVGKRKSYKDVKHYKRRKRWLS
;
A
#
# COMPACT_ATOMS: atom_id res chain seq x y z
N SER A 1 11.30 5.28 14.56
CA SER A 1 10.78 6.51 15.20
C SER A 1 10.00 7.32 14.16
N PRO A 2 8.83 7.90 14.48
CA PRO A 2 8.04 8.71 13.56
C PRO A 2 8.82 9.86 12.91
N SER A 3 9.84 10.37 13.59
CA SER A 3 10.72 11.45 13.09
C SER A 3 11.56 11.04 11.89
N MET A 4 12.07 9.80 11.87
CA MET A 4 12.91 9.30 10.76
C MET A 4 12.12 9.19 9.45
N VAL A 5 10.85 8.76 9.53
CA VAL A 5 9.97 8.70 8.36
C VAL A 5 9.70 10.08 7.77
N LYS A 6 9.51 11.09 8.64
CA LYS A 6 9.32 12.49 8.20
C LYS A 6 10.57 13.04 7.50
N GLU A 7 11.75 12.69 7.99
CA GLU A 7 13.01 13.13 7.41
C GLU A 7 13.25 12.50 6.03
N ILE A 8 13.02 11.18 5.90
CA ILE A 8 13.07 10.49 4.60
C ILE A 8 12.08 11.10 3.62
N PHE A 9 10.84 11.37 4.05
CA PHE A 9 9.83 12.01 3.21
C PHE A 9 10.31 13.37 2.71
N LYS A 10 10.87 14.19 3.60
CA LYS A 10 11.38 15.53 3.25
C LYS A 10 12.50 15.45 2.22
N ILE A 11 13.41 14.48 2.34
CA ILE A 11 14.50 14.28 1.38
C ILE A 11 13.96 13.84 0.01
N ILE A 12 13.03 12.88 -0.01
CA ILE A 12 12.39 12.40 -1.23
C ILE A 12 11.64 13.52 -1.94
N GLU A 13 10.88 14.32 -1.19
CA GLU A 13 10.13 15.46 -1.72
C GLU A 13 11.07 16.53 -2.29
N LEU A 14 12.18 16.82 -1.61
CA LEU A 14 13.20 17.75 -2.09
C LEU A 14 13.79 17.28 -3.43
N ILE A 15 14.24 16.03 -3.52
CA ILE A 15 14.84 15.47 -4.74
C ILE A 15 13.84 15.48 -5.90
N ASN A 16 12.59 15.11 -5.63
CA ASN A 16 11.53 15.10 -6.64
C ASN A 16 11.25 16.53 -7.15
N LYS A 17 11.01 17.49 -6.24
CA LYS A 17 10.59 18.85 -6.61
C LYS A 17 11.72 19.70 -7.18
N GLU A 18 12.94 19.61 -6.64
CA GLU A 18 14.06 20.44 -7.07
C GLU A 18 14.67 19.95 -8.38
N ASN A 19 14.74 18.62 -8.57
CA ASN A 19 15.44 18.02 -9.71
C ASN A 19 14.50 17.37 -10.74
N ASN A 20 13.19 17.44 -10.53
CA ASN A 20 12.17 16.77 -11.34
C ASN A 20 12.44 15.26 -11.52
N THR A 21 13.01 14.65 -10.48
CA THR A 21 13.48 13.27 -10.50
C THR A 21 12.35 12.32 -10.15
N SER A 22 12.09 11.32 -11.01
CA SER A 22 11.20 10.21 -10.69
C SER A 22 11.85 9.25 -9.69
N ILE A 23 11.12 8.89 -8.64
CA ILE A 23 11.63 8.05 -7.55
C ILE A 23 10.82 6.77 -7.48
N LEU A 24 11.51 5.63 -7.51
CA LEU A 24 10.94 4.32 -7.17
C LEU A 24 11.48 3.89 -5.80
N LEU A 25 10.56 3.72 -4.86
CA LEU A 25 10.81 3.29 -3.49
C LEU A 25 10.31 1.86 -3.31
N VAL A 26 11.08 1.04 -2.61
CA VAL A 26 10.66 -0.28 -2.15
C VAL A 26 10.72 -0.33 -0.64
N GLU A 27 9.60 -0.67 -0.01
CA GLU A 27 9.45 -0.72 1.44
C GLU A 27 8.66 -1.95 1.87
N GLN A 28 9.09 -2.58 2.97
CA GLN A 28 8.34 -3.68 3.58
C GLN A 28 7.14 -3.18 4.39
N ASN A 29 7.26 -1.96 4.95
CA ASN A 29 6.17 -1.33 5.67
C ASN A 29 5.26 -0.56 4.72
N ALA A 30 4.15 -1.21 4.32
CA ALA A 30 3.16 -0.62 3.43
C ALA A 30 2.57 0.70 3.96
N SER A 31 2.43 0.86 5.28
CA SER A 31 1.94 2.11 5.87
C SER A 31 2.88 3.28 5.59
N VAL A 32 4.19 3.05 5.73
CA VAL A 32 5.21 4.06 5.44
C VAL A 32 5.24 4.32 3.94
N ALA A 33 5.31 3.27 3.11
CA ALA A 33 5.34 3.38 1.66
C ALA A 33 4.17 4.21 1.10
N LEU A 34 2.95 3.92 1.55
CA LEU A 34 1.76 4.66 1.13
C LEU A 34 1.76 6.09 1.68
N SER A 35 2.35 6.35 2.84
CA SER A 35 2.46 7.70 3.40
C SER A 35 3.33 8.64 2.55
N ILE A 36 4.29 8.10 1.81
CA ILE A 36 5.32 8.87 1.10
C ILE A 36 5.24 8.85 -0.43
N SER A 37 4.37 8.03 -1.01
CA SER A 37 4.24 7.85 -2.47
C SER A 37 2.96 8.48 -3.01
N ASP A 38 3.01 8.90 -4.29
CA ASP A 38 1.82 9.34 -5.04
C ASP A 38 1.02 8.16 -5.61
N HIS A 39 1.75 7.12 -6.05
CA HIS A 39 1.22 5.88 -6.61
C HIS A 39 1.96 4.69 -5.98
N ALA A 40 1.24 3.60 -5.72
CA ALA A 40 1.84 2.42 -5.13
C ALA A 40 1.42 1.13 -5.84
N TYR A 41 2.32 0.17 -5.78
CA TYR A 41 2.11 -1.20 -6.21
C TYR A 41 2.37 -2.11 -5.01
N VAL A 42 1.41 -2.97 -4.69
CA VAL A 42 1.57 -3.99 -3.65
C VAL A 42 1.90 -5.30 -4.33
N MET A 43 3.03 -5.89 -3.95
CA MET A 43 3.50 -7.16 -4.50
C MET A 43 3.43 -8.27 -3.43
N GLU A 44 2.98 -9.45 -3.84
CA GLU A 44 3.00 -10.65 -3.02
C GLU A 44 3.43 -11.84 -3.88
N ASN A 45 4.44 -12.60 -3.43
CA ASN A 45 4.96 -13.77 -4.16
C ASN A 45 5.29 -13.48 -5.63
N GLY A 46 5.93 -12.35 -5.91
CA GLY A 46 6.32 -11.94 -7.26
C GLY A 46 5.18 -11.45 -8.16
N ARG A 47 3.98 -11.21 -7.61
CA ARG A 47 2.83 -10.72 -8.39
C ARG A 47 2.29 -9.42 -7.79
N ILE A 48 1.97 -8.46 -8.65
CA ILE A 48 1.23 -7.27 -8.24
C ILE A 48 -0.20 -7.68 -7.89
N VAL A 49 -0.59 -7.44 -6.64
CA VAL A 49 -1.91 -7.79 -6.14
C VAL A 49 -2.85 -6.60 -6.09
N LEU A 50 -2.31 -5.39 -5.92
CA LEU A 50 -2.99 -4.10 -5.92
C LEU A 50 -2.09 -3.02 -6.50
N ASP A 51 -2.71 -2.05 -7.16
CA ASP A 51 -2.06 -0.85 -7.67
C ASP A 51 -3.04 0.32 -7.68
N GLY A 52 -2.51 1.54 -7.62
CA GLY A 52 -3.32 2.75 -7.71
C GLY A 52 -2.73 3.94 -6.95
N PRO A 53 -3.43 5.08 -6.97
CA PRO A 53 -3.06 6.25 -6.19
C PRO A 53 -2.96 5.89 -4.70
N SER A 54 -1.86 6.27 -4.06
CA SER A 54 -1.59 5.86 -2.67
C SER A 54 -2.67 6.35 -1.70
N ALA A 55 -3.29 7.51 -1.97
CA ALA A 55 -4.43 8.00 -1.21
C ALA A 55 -5.64 7.04 -1.26
N LYS A 56 -5.97 6.51 -2.45
CA LYS A 56 -7.07 5.54 -2.63
C LYS A 56 -6.73 4.20 -1.99
N LEU A 57 -5.47 3.76 -2.07
CA LEU A 57 -5.04 2.51 -1.47
C LEU A 57 -5.05 2.55 0.06
N LYS A 58 -4.72 3.69 0.69
CA LYS A 58 -4.86 3.86 2.16
C LYS A 58 -6.29 3.69 2.64
N GLU A 59 -7.25 4.13 1.85
CA GLU A 59 -8.67 4.06 2.19
C GLU A 59 -9.28 2.68 1.91
N ASN A 60 -8.61 1.82 1.16
CA ASN A 60 -9.07 0.50 0.82
C ASN A 60 -9.11 -0.41 2.06
N GLU A 61 -10.29 -0.93 2.39
CA GLU A 61 -10.50 -1.79 3.57
C GLU A 61 -9.64 -3.06 3.55
N ASP A 62 -9.41 -3.66 2.37
CA ASP A 62 -8.52 -4.82 2.26
C ASP A 62 -7.07 -4.41 2.58
N ILE A 63 -6.60 -3.24 2.12
CA ILE A 63 -5.26 -2.73 2.47
C ILE A 63 -5.12 -2.50 3.97
N LYS A 64 -6.13 -1.89 4.59
CA LYS A 64 -6.16 -1.62 6.03
C LYS A 64 -6.06 -2.92 6.84
N GLU A 65 -6.83 -3.94 6.47
CA GLU A 65 -6.88 -5.23 7.14
C GLU A 65 -5.55 -6.00 7.00
N PHE A 66 -5.02 -6.12 5.78
CA PHE A 66 -3.88 -7.00 5.50
C PHE A 66 -2.51 -6.36 5.68
N TYR A 67 -2.39 -5.07 5.42
CA TYR A 67 -1.09 -4.40 5.29
C TYR A 67 -0.87 -3.27 6.29
N LEU A 68 -1.92 -2.66 6.83
CA LEU A 68 -1.82 -1.58 7.83
C LEU A 68 -2.12 -2.05 9.26
N GLY A 69 -2.58 -3.29 9.43
CA GLY A 69 -2.90 -3.86 10.75
C GLY A 69 -4.12 -3.20 11.43
N LEU A 70 -4.95 -2.50 10.66
CA LEU A 70 -6.17 -1.82 11.11
C LEU A 70 -7.36 -2.78 11.01
N SER A 71 -7.27 -3.94 11.66
CA SER A 71 -8.36 -4.91 11.71
C SER A 71 -9.30 -4.64 12.89
N GLN A 72 -10.62 -4.80 12.68
CA GLN A 72 -11.47 -5.26 13.79
C GLN A 72 -10.95 -6.64 14.25
N VAL A 73 -10.80 -6.80 15.55
CA VAL A 73 -10.14 -7.93 16.22
C VAL A 73 -10.60 -9.29 15.67
N GLY A 74 -9.67 -10.08 15.12
CA GLY A 74 -9.85 -11.53 14.91
C GLY A 74 -9.60 -12.05 13.49
N LYS A 75 -8.44 -12.67 13.29
CA LYS A 75 -7.93 -13.43 12.12
C LYS A 75 -7.30 -12.59 10.99
N ARG A 76 -5.95 -12.61 10.93
CA ARG A 76 -5.19 -12.33 9.70
C ARG A 76 -5.66 -13.30 8.60
N LYS A 77 -6.35 -12.82 7.57
CA LYS A 77 -6.63 -13.59 6.34
C LYS A 77 -5.58 -13.24 5.27
N SER A 78 -5.44 -14.03 4.21
CA SER A 78 -4.58 -13.66 3.09
C SER A 78 -5.37 -12.83 2.08
N TYR A 79 -4.74 -11.84 1.44
CA TYR A 79 -5.37 -11.08 0.35
C TYR A 79 -5.78 -11.99 -0.84
N LYS A 80 -5.10 -13.13 -1.02
CA LYS A 80 -5.51 -14.17 -1.98
C LYS A 80 -6.94 -14.65 -1.70
N ASP A 81 -7.31 -14.86 -0.45
CA ASP A 81 -8.63 -15.34 -0.05
C ASP A 81 -9.73 -14.33 -0.41
N VAL A 82 -9.43 -13.03 -0.28
CA VAL A 82 -10.35 -11.94 -0.65
C VAL A 82 -10.54 -11.85 -2.16
N LYS A 83 -9.48 -11.98 -2.96
CA LYS A 83 -9.62 -12.05 -4.43
C LYS A 83 -10.49 -13.23 -4.87
N HIS A 84 -10.31 -14.40 -4.26
CA HIS A 84 -11.15 -15.57 -4.53
C HIS A 84 -12.60 -15.34 -4.10
N TYR A 85 -12.83 -14.67 -2.97
CA TYR A 85 -14.17 -14.31 -2.51
C TYR A 85 -14.87 -13.33 -3.46
N LYS A 86 -14.23 -12.21 -3.84
CA LYS A 86 -14.78 -11.21 -4.77
C LYS A 86 -15.08 -11.82 -6.15
N ARG A 87 -14.18 -12.68 -6.66
CA ARG A 87 -14.42 -13.41 -7.93
C ARG A 87 -15.63 -14.35 -7.84
N ARG A 88 -15.75 -15.16 -6.78
CA ARG A 88 -16.89 -16.10 -6.63
C ARG A 88 -18.24 -15.39 -6.58
N LYS A 89 -18.34 -14.26 -5.87
CA LYS A 89 -19.60 -13.49 -5.84
C LYS A 89 -20.02 -12.94 -7.21
N ARG A 90 -19.06 -12.59 -8.08
CA ARG A 90 -19.35 -12.04 -9.42
C ARG A 90 -20.00 -13.05 -10.38
N TRP A 91 -19.90 -14.35 -10.12
CA TRP A 91 -20.54 -15.41 -10.92
C TRP A 91 -21.90 -15.84 -10.38
N LEU A 92 -22.30 -15.31 -9.21
CA LEU A 92 -23.57 -15.59 -8.55
C LEU A 92 -24.55 -14.40 -8.66
N SER A 93 -24.27 -13.46 -9.57
CA SER A 93 -25.08 -12.28 -9.89
C SER A 93 -25.45 -12.29 -11.36
#